data_AF-A0A5C5ZLR3-F1
#
_entry.id   AF-A0A5C5ZLR3-F1
#
_cell.length_a   1.000
_cell.length_b   1.000
_cell.length_c   1.000
_cell.angle_alpha   90.00
_cell.angle_beta   90.00
_cell.angle_gamma   90.00
#
_symmetry.space_group_name_H-M   'P 1'
#
loop_
_entity.id
_entity.type
_entity.pdbx_description
1 polymer ?
#
loop_
_entity_poly.entity_id
_entity_poly.type
_entity_poly.pdbx_seq_one_letter_code
_entity_poly.pdbx_strand_id
1 'polypeptide(L)'
;MTPAHPHQHDLLRVDTSGVDGANADRAAEEAASLVVNAGWGVTIPPETLERLESLDDVIFEALSGDAEALDQSKASWRAALREVEEFFLREAREQYVRRAQSVWQSSREAPAEKLHEGFAALEILTLMSE
;
A
#
# COMPACT_ATOMS: atom_id res chain seq x y z
N MET A 1 -21.62 22.23 -54.95
CA MET A 1 -22.84 22.79 -54.34
C MET A 1 -23.51 21.68 -53.53
N THR A 2 -23.41 21.76 -52.21
CA THR A 2 -24.32 21.22 -51.18
C THR A 2 -25.77 21.69 -51.49
N PRO A 3 -26.88 21.07 -51.02
CA PRO A 3 -27.06 20.64 -49.63
C PRO A 3 -27.90 19.37 -49.37
N ALA A 4 -27.74 18.80 -48.17
CA ALA A 4 -28.85 18.40 -47.30
C ALA A 4 -28.26 17.66 -46.08
N HIS A 5 -28.30 18.29 -44.90
CA HIS A 5 -28.65 17.64 -43.64
C HIS A 5 -29.05 18.73 -42.63
N PRO A 6 -30.25 18.67 -42.05
CA PRO A 6 -30.74 19.70 -41.14
C PRO A 6 -30.25 19.51 -39.72
N HIS A 7 -30.16 20.66 -39.06
CA HIS A 7 -29.96 20.90 -37.64
C HIS A 7 -30.85 20.07 -36.73
N GLN A 8 -30.28 19.56 -35.64
CA GLN A 8 -30.97 19.48 -34.34
C GLN A 8 -29.99 19.90 -33.24
N HIS A 9 -30.13 21.15 -32.82
CA HIS A 9 -29.80 21.58 -31.47
C HIS A 9 -31.08 21.44 -30.64
N ASP A 10 -30.90 20.97 -29.41
CA ASP A 10 -31.46 21.53 -28.17
C ASP A 10 -32.25 20.56 -27.27
N LEU A 11 -31.94 20.69 -25.98
CA LEU A 11 -32.67 20.27 -24.78
C LEU A 11 -32.62 18.80 -24.34
N LEU A 12 -31.55 18.44 -23.62
CA LEU A 12 -31.65 17.58 -22.43
C LEU A 12 -31.06 18.33 -21.24
N ARG A 13 -31.95 18.99 -20.50
CA ARG A 13 -31.71 19.53 -19.17
C ARG A 13 -31.54 18.33 -18.23
N VAL A 14 -30.32 18.05 -17.77
CA VAL A 14 -30.11 17.13 -16.65
C VAL A 14 -30.10 17.97 -15.38
N ASP A 15 -31.17 17.80 -14.61
CA ASP A 15 -31.33 18.35 -13.27
C ASP A 15 -30.32 17.65 -12.35
N THR A 16 -29.27 18.35 -11.93
CA THR A 16 -28.35 17.86 -10.88
C THR A 16 -28.78 18.46 -9.55
N SER A 17 -30.00 18.14 -9.12
CA SER A 17 -30.50 18.50 -7.80
C SER A 17 -30.80 17.22 -7.03
N GLY A 18 -29.88 16.83 -6.16
CA GLY A 18 -30.11 15.75 -5.18
C GLY A 18 -29.17 14.57 -5.32
N VAL A 19 -27.88 14.76 -5.07
CA VAL A 19 -26.97 13.66 -4.69
C VAL A 19 -26.23 14.06 -3.42
N ASP A 20 -26.99 14.25 -2.34
CA ASP A 20 -26.45 14.46 -1.00
C ASP A 20 -27.07 13.40 -0.08
N GLY A 21 -26.23 12.48 0.42
CA GLY A 21 -26.62 11.47 1.41
C GLY A 21 -26.32 10.02 0.99
N ALA A 22 -26.89 9.55 -0.13
CA ALA A 22 -26.86 8.11 -0.46
C ALA A 22 -25.54 7.61 -1.09
N ASN A 23 -24.68 8.51 -1.57
CA ASN A 23 -23.44 8.14 -2.24
C ASN A 23 -22.26 7.94 -1.26
N ALA A 24 -22.32 8.57 -0.08
CA ALA A 24 -21.30 8.43 0.95
C ALA A 24 -21.39 7.06 1.64
N ASP A 25 -22.61 6.59 1.96
CA ASP A 25 -22.83 5.25 2.52
C ASP A 25 -22.42 4.14 1.54
N ARG A 26 -22.71 4.33 0.24
CA ARG A 26 -22.32 3.36 -0.80
C ARG A 26 -20.81 3.34 -1.07
N ALA A 27 -20.15 4.49 -1.01
CA ALA A 27 -18.69 4.58 -1.09
C ALA A 27 -18.00 4.01 0.15
N ALA A 28 -18.61 4.16 1.34
CA ALA A 28 -18.14 3.53 2.57
C ALA A 28 -18.32 2.01 2.53
N GLU A 29 -19.43 1.49 2.00
CA GLU A 29 -19.63 0.04 1.78
C GLU A 29 -18.71 -0.54 0.68
N GLU A 30 -18.49 0.19 -0.42
CA GLU A 30 -17.58 -0.24 -1.50
C GLU A 30 -16.10 -0.17 -1.06
N ALA A 31 -15.71 0.81 -0.26
CA ALA A 31 -14.39 0.87 0.38
C ALA A 31 -14.24 -0.21 1.47
N ALA A 32 -15.33 -0.55 2.18
CA ALA A 32 -15.34 -1.59 3.20
C ALA A 32 -15.10 -3.00 2.63
N SER A 33 -15.24 -3.18 1.32
CA SER A 33 -15.00 -4.44 0.63
C SER A 33 -13.93 -4.28 -0.45
N LEU A 34 -12.79 -3.67 -0.12
CA LEU A 34 -11.61 -3.79 -0.98
C LEU A 34 -11.12 -5.25 -0.92
N VAL A 35 -11.58 -6.06 -1.88
CA VAL A 35 -11.11 -7.44 -2.06
C VAL A 35 -9.70 -7.38 -2.65
N VAL A 36 -8.70 -7.18 -1.80
CA VAL A 36 -7.30 -7.40 -2.19
C VAL A 36 -7.09 -8.90 -2.27
N ASN A 37 -7.21 -9.41 -3.49
CA ASN A 37 -7.07 -10.83 -3.80
C ASN A 37 -5.58 -11.21 -3.74
N ALA A 38 -5.04 -11.30 -2.53
CA ALA A 38 -3.80 -12.04 -2.30
C ALA A 38 -4.14 -13.51 -2.58
N GLY A 39 -3.98 -13.97 -3.83
CA GLY A 39 -3.87 -15.36 -4.33
C GLY A 39 -4.85 -16.46 -3.89
N TRP A 40 -5.70 -16.22 -2.89
CA TRP A 40 -6.33 -17.21 -2.03
C TRP A 40 -7.82 -16.92 -1.81
N GLY A 41 -8.36 -15.86 -2.43
CA GLY A 41 -9.78 -15.50 -2.32
C GLY A 41 -10.20 -14.99 -0.94
N VAL A 42 -9.26 -14.45 -0.16
CA VAL A 42 -9.51 -13.87 1.17
C VAL A 42 -9.74 -12.37 1.04
N THR A 43 -10.81 -11.86 1.66
CA THR A 43 -11.05 -10.42 1.79
C THR A 43 -10.25 -9.90 2.97
N ILE A 44 -9.46 -8.85 2.74
CA ILE A 44 -8.72 -8.17 3.81
C ILE A 44 -9.65 -7.11 4.42
N PRO A 45 -9.89 -7.11 5.74
CA PRO A 45 -10.64 -6.04 6.38
C PRO A 45 -9.95 -4.68 6.16
N PRO A 46 -10.70 -3.58 5.93
CA PRO A 46 -10.10 -2.26 5.67
C PRO A 46 -9.11 -1.82 6.74
N GLU A 47 -9.43 -2.04 8.02
CA GLU A 47 -8.53 -1.69 9.12
C GLU A 47 -7.25 -2.52 9.13
N THR A 48 -7.30 -3.75 8.60
CA THR A 48 -6.11 -4.59 8.43
C THR A 48 -5.26 -4.10 7.27
N LEU A 49 -5.90 -3.70 6.17
CA LEU A 49 -5.21 -3.14 5.02
C LEU A 49 -4.48 -1.84 5.39
N GLU A 50 -5.15 -0.89 6.05
CA GLU A 50 -4.53 0.37 6.50
C GLU A 50 -3.31 0.14 7.39
N ARG A 51 -3.36 -0.86 8.28
CA ARG A 51 -2.22 -1.22 9.14
C ARG A 51 -1.07 -1.81 8.35
N LEU A 52 -1.36 -2.63 7.34
CA LEU A 52 -0.35 -3.21 6.46
C LEU A 52 0.30 -2.14 5.57
N GLU A 53 -0.48 -1.21 5.04
CA GLU A 53 0.03 -0.08 4.25
C GLU A 53 0.94 0.82 5.10
N SER A 54 0.51 1.16 6.31
CA SER A 54 1.35 1.94 7.23
C SER A 54 2.64 1.23 7.60
N LEU A 55 2.60 -0.10 7.73
CA LEU A 55 3.80 -0.90 7.97
C LEU A 55 4.70 -0.94 6.72
N ASP A 56 4.12 -1.12 5.53
CA ASP A 56 4.82 -1.10 4.25
C ASP A 56 5.61 0.20 4.11
N ASP A 57 4.95 1.35 4.27
CA ASP A 57 5.58 2.66 4.13
C ASP A 57 6.83 2.79 5.01
N VAL A 58 6.72 2.43 6.29
CA VAL A 58 7.86 2.48 7.23
C VAL A 58 8.98 1.53 6.80
N ILE A 59 8.66 0.29 6.42
CA ILE A 59 9.68 -0.70 6.03
C ILE A 59 10.36 -0.29 4.72
N PHE A 60 9.62 0.20 3.72
CA PHE A 60 10.18 0.58 2.43
C PHE A 60 10.97 1.89 2.48
N GLU A 61 10.55 2.86 3.29
CA GLU A 61 11.35 4.06 3.54
C GLU A 61 12.65 3.72 4.27
N ALA A 62 12.59 2.86 5.30
CA ALA A 62 13.78 2.36 5.99
C ALA A 62 14.75 1.68 5.00
N LEU A 63 14.24 0.79 4.16
CA LEU A 63 15.04 0.11 3.12
C LEU A 63 15.58 1.03 2.03
N SER A 64 15.03 2.25 1.92
CA SER A 64 15.54 3.31 1.04
C SER A 64 16.60 4.18 1.71
N GLY A 65 16.99 3.86 2.95
CA GLY A 65 18.04 4.54 3.70
C GLY A 65 17.54 5.62 4.66
N ASP A 66 16.22 5.75 4.87
CA ASP A 66 15.68 6.69 5.84
C ASP A 66 15.91 6.21 7.28
N ALA A 67 16.63 7.01 8.06
CA ALA A 67 17.00 6.67 9.42
C ALA A 67 15.82 6.75 10.40
N GLU A 68 14.87 7.66 10.18
CA GLU A 68 13.72 7.84 11.05
C GLU A 68 12.73 6.67 10.88
N ALA A 69 12.50 6.26 9.64
CA ALA A 69 11.72 5.07 9.31
C ALA A 69 12.38 3.80 9.85
N LEU A 70 13.71 3.70 9.79
CA LEU A 70 14.44 2.56 10.37
C LEU A 70 14.25 2.48 11.89
N ASP A 71 14.35 3.59 12.61
CA ASP A 71 14.11 3.65 14.06
C ASP A 71 12.65 3.28 14.41
N GLN A 72 11.70 3.66 13.55
CA GLN A 72 10.28 3.34 13.72
C GLN A 72 9.93 1.88 13.39
N SER A 73 10.67 1.24 12.49
CA SER A 73 10.36 -0.10 11.94
C SER A 73 10.08 -1.15 13.02
N LYS A 74 10.86 -1.15 14.11
CA LYS A 74 10.69 -2.11 15.21
C LYS A 74 9.40 -1.88 15.99
N ALA A 75 9.02 -0.62 16.23
CA ALA A 75 7.78 -0.29 16.92
C ALA A 75 6.57 -0.63 16.05
N SER A 76 6.62 -0.28 14.75
CA SER A 76 5.57 -0.57 13.77
C SER A 76 5.37 -2.08 13.59
N TRP A 77 6.46 -2.86 13.45
CA TRP A 77 6.37 -4.32 13.36
C TRP A 77 5.71 -4.94 14.59
N ARG A 78 6.07 -4.49 15.79
CA ARG A 78 5.48 -4.98 17.04
C ARG A 78 4.02 -4.58 17.22
N ALA A 79 3.62 -3.41 16.73
CA ALA A 79 2.23 -3.01 16.69
C ALA A 79 1.44 -3.91 15.75
N ALA A 80 1.97 -4.15 14.54
CA ALA A 80 1.36 -5.03 13.56
C ALA A 80 1.16 -6.45 14.09
N LEU A 81 2.16 -7.04 14.77
CA LEU A 81 2.05 -8.35 15.44
C LEU A 81 0.91 -8.46 16.46
N ARG A 82 0.44 -7.34 17.03
CA ARG A 82 -0.68 -7.32 17.99
C ARG A 82 -2.03 -7.08 17.33
N GLU A 83 -2.03 -6.45 16.15
CA GLU A 83 -3.20 -5.81 15.57
C GLU A 83 -3.64 -6.40 14.22
N VAL A 84 -2.77 -7.17 13.58
CA VAL A 84 -3.03 -7.82 12.30
C VAL A 84 -2.96 -9.34 12.47
N GLU A 85 -3.85 -10.06 11.79
CA GLU A 85 -3.81 -11.52 11.82
C GLU A 85 -2.52 -12.06 11.19
N GLU A 86 -1.95 -13.07 11.84
CA GLU A 86 -0.68 -13.72 11.44
C GLU A 86 -0.66 -14.16 9.97
N PHE A 87 -1.82 -14.53 9.40
CA PHE A 87 -1.92 -14.90 8.00
C PHE A 87 -1.44 -13.78 7.06
N PHE A 88 -1.87 -12.53 7.30
CA PHE A 88 -1.47 -11.40 6.46
C PHE A 88 -0.03 -10.95 6.74
N LEU A 89 0.39 -10.99 8.01
CA LEU A 89 1.76 -10.64 8.39
C LEU A 89 2.81 -11.60 7.82
N ARG A 90 2.49 -12.89 7.71
CA ARG A 90 3.40 -13.87 7.10
C ARG A 90 3.70 -13.50 5.64
N GLU A 91 2.66 -13.18 4.86
CA GLU A 91 2.83 -12.78 3.47
C GLU A 91 3.64 -11.47 3.36
N ALA A 92 3.33 -10.47 4.17
CA ALA A 92 4.08 -9.20 4.21
C ALA A 92 5.56 -9.43 4.59
N ARG A 93 5.82 -10.22 5.64
CA ARG A 93 7.18 -10.59 6.09
C ARG A 93 8.01 -11.20 4.98
N GLU A 94 7.43 -12.11 4.18
CA GLU A 94 8.14 -12.71 3.06
C GLU A 94 8.53 -11.68 1.99
N GLN A 95 7.67 -10.70 1.72
CA GLN A 95 7.97 -9.61 0.78
C GLN A 95 9.07 -8.69 1.33
N TYR A 96 9.01 -8.34 2.62
CA TYR A 96 10.04 -7.52 3.26
C TYR A 96 11.40 -8.21 3.26
N VAL A 97 11.46 -9.50 3.59
CA VAL A 97 12.70 -10.28 3.55
C VAL A 97 13.26 -10.30 2.13
N ARG A 98 12.42 -10.57 1.11
CA ARG A 98 12.85 -10.56 -0.29
C ARG A 98 13.38 -9.19 -0.71
N ARG A 99 12.69 -8.11 -0.33
CA ARG A 99 13.14 -6.74 -0.64
C ARG A 99 14.45 -6.41 0.06
N ALA A 100 14.57 -6.68 1.36
CA ALA A 100 15.76 -6.41 2.14
C ALA A 100 16.97 -7.19 1.61
N GLN A 101 16.80 -8.46 1.23
CA GLN A 101 17.84 -9.24 0.54
C GLN A 101 18.28 -8.58 -0.78
N SER A 102 17.32 -8.12 -1.58
CA SER A 102 17.62 -7.42 -2.85
C SER A 102 18.40 -6.12 -2.62
N VAL A 103 17.99 -5.30 -1.64
CA VAL A 103 18.68 -4.06 -1.26
C VAL A 103 20.09 -4.36 -0.77
N TRP A 104 20.25 -5.36 0.10
CA TRP A 104 21.56 -5.80 0.59
C TRP A 104 22.48 -6.24 -0.55
N GLN A 105 22.00 -7.02 -1.53
CA GLN A 105 22.85 -7.40 -2.65
C GLN A 105 23.23 -6.19 -3.52
N SER A 106 22.30 -5.28 -3.77
CA SER A 106 22.58 -4.07 -4.56
C SER A 106 23.54 -3.10 -3.86
N SER A 107 23.51 -3.01 -2.53
CA SER A 107 24.44 -2.14 -1.79
C SER A 107 25.89 -2.63 -1.88
N ARG A 108 26.10 -3.94 -2.03
CA ARG A 108 27.44 -4.54 -2.22
C ARG A 108 28.08 -4.19 -3.55
N GLU A 109 27.29 -3.82 -4.56
CA GLU A 109 27.79 -3.36 -5.87
C GLU A 109 28.34 -1.93 -5.82
N ALA A 110 27.82 -1.10 -4.90
CA ALA A 110 28.28 0.28 -4.68
C ALA A 110 28.36 0.62 -3.18
N PRO A 111 29.29 0.01 -2.41
CA PRO A 111 29.27 0.06 -0.94
C PRO A 111 29.43 1.46 -0.34
N ALA A 112 30.15 2.36 -1.01
CA ALA A 112 30.36 3.72 -0.52
C ALA A 112 29.12 4.60 -0.69
N GLU A 113 28.33 4.35 -1.73
CA GLU A 113 27.14 5.14 -2.08
C GLU A 113 25.89 4.63 -1.36
N LYS A 114 25.84 3.32 -1.09
CA LYS A 114 24.65 2.63 -0.56
C LYS A 114 24.83 2.07 0.85
N LEU A 115 25.72 2.68 1.64
CA LEU A 115 26.04 2.20 2.98
C LEU A 115 24.81 2.19 3.89
N HIS A 116 23.98 3.24 3.80
CA HIS A 116 22.78 3.40 4.62
C HIS A 116 21.73 2.34 4.30
N GLU A 117 21.46 2.12 3.01
CA GLU A 117 20.52 1.09 2.54
C GLU A 117 21.03 -0.31 2.85
N GLY A 118 22.34 -0.54 2.74
CA GLY A 118 22.95 -1.81 3.14
C GLY A 118 22.79 -2.09 4.63
N PHE A 119 23.00 -1.10 5.49
CA PHE A 119 22.79 -1.23 6.94
C PHE A 119 21.31 -1.44 7.26
N ALA A 120 20.42 -0.62 6.70
CA ALA A 120 18.98 -0.75 6.89
C ALA A 120 18.47 -2.14 6.47
N ALA A 121 18.96 -2.68 5.35
CA ALA A 121 18.61 -4.02 4.91
C ALA A 121 18.98 -5.10 5.94
N LEU A 122 20.16 -5.01 6.57
CA LEU A 122 20.58 -5.96 7.61
C LEU A 122 19.73 -5.85 8.88
N GLU A 123 19.39 -4.62 9.28
CA GLU A 123 18.51 -4.36 10.43
C GLU A 123 17.10 -4.91 10.18
N ILE A 124 16.52 -4.67 9.01
CA ILE A 124 15.20 -5.22 8.64
C ILE A 124 15.26 -6.75 8.57
N LEU A 125 16.31 -7.36 8.01
CA LEU A 125 16.44 -8.83 8.02
C LEU A 125 16.52 -9.41 9.44
N THR A 126 17.19 -8.71 10.34
CA THR A 126 17.28 -9.09 11.76
C THR A 126 15.92 -8.96 12.43
N LEU A 127 15.21 -7.86 12.21
CA LEU A 127 13.85 -7.63 12.71
C LEU A 127 12.89 -8.72 12.22
N MET A 128 12.97 -9.09 10.93
CA MET A 128 12.18 -10.16 10.33
C MET A 128 12.63 -11.56 10.75
N SER A 129 13.56 -11.71 11.68
CA SER A 129 13.98 -12.98 12.28
C SER A 129 13.54 -13.13 13.75
N GLU A 130 13.03 -12.05 14.36
CA GLU A 130 12.33 -12.09 15.65
C GLU A 130 10.99 -12.83 15.53
#